data_AF-A0A1M7FQC3-F1
#
_entry.id   AF-A0A1M7FQC3-F1
#
_cell.length_a   1.000
_cell.length_b   1.000
_cell.length_c   1.000
_cell.angle_alpha   90.00
_cell.angle_beta   90.00
_cell.angle_gamma   90.00
#
_symmetry.space_group_name_H-M   'P 1'
#
loop_
_entity.id
_entity.type
_entity.pdbx_description
1 polymer ?
#
loop_
_entity_poly.entity_id
_entity_poly.type
_entity_poly.pdbx_seq_one_letter_code
_entity_poly.pdbx_strand_id
1 'polypeptide(L)'
;MNPCRPMANDMMAEPPFQAAGCPGGVRQARYSGHQLRSAGFTLVELMIVVAIIAVLAAIALPTYTSYITKTRRTAAKGCLSEYANYMERYYTTNLRYDQDTQTTPVQNSLTLAGLDCATPQRTGNDYGYSFPSGAASVSTYTIQAVPISGSAQAKRDTLCGTLTLNQAGKRTASGTGTLDQCW
;
A
#
# COMPACT_ATOMS: atom_id res chain seq x y z
N MET A 1 49.33 -18.73 19.25
CA MET A 1 49.24 -20.20 19.44
C MET A 1 48.39 -20.50 20.66
N ASN A 2 47.06 -20.60 20.51
CA ASN A 2 46.24 -21.79 20.73
C ASN A 2 44.76 -21.40 20.68
N PRO A 3 43.87 -22.31 20.25
CA PRO A 3 42.56 -21.98 19.69
C PRO A 3 41.42 -22.26 20.67
N CYS A 4 40.32 -21.51 20.56
CA CYS A 4 39.05 -21.89 21.15
C CYS A 4 38.16 -22.55 20.09
N ARG A 5 37.75 -23.78 20.41
CA ARG A 5 36.98 -24.75 19.62
C ARG A 5 35.54 -24.29 19.32
N PRO A 6 34.92 -24.87 18.26
CA PRO A 6 33.52 -24.64 17.92
C PRO A 6 32.56 -25.37 18.88
N MET A 7 31.39 -24.76 19.10
CA MET A 7 30.26 -25.32 19.81
C MET A 7 29.60 -26.43 18.98
N ALA A 8 29.35 -27.55 19.65
CA ALA A 8 28.69 -28.72 19.12
C ALA A 8 27.20 -28.44 18.85
N ASN A 9 26.74 -28.98 17.72
CA ASN A 9 25.34 -29.30 17.46
C ASN A 9 24.97 -30.50 18.32
N ASP A 10 24.10 -30.30 19.30
CA ASP A 10 23.48 -31.39 20.05
C ASP A 10 21.95 -31.29 20.00
N MET A 11 21.38 -32.36 19.46
CA MET A 11 20.27 -33.11 20.05
C MET A 11 19.05 -32.30 20.52
N MET A 12 18.05 -32.20 19.65
CA MET A 12 16.64 -32.20 20.06
C MET A 12 15.93 -33.26 19.23
N ALA A 13 16.04 -34.50 19.70
CA ALA A 13 15.25 -35.63 19.24
C ALA A 13 13.78 -35.43 19.66
N GLU A 14 12.86 -35.62 18.73
CA GLU A 14 11.43 -35.68 18.99
C GLU A 14 11.08 -36.96 19.78
N PRO A 15 10.25 -36.90 20.83
CA PRO A 15 9.66 -38.10 21.42
C PRO A 15 8.37 -38.52 20.69
N PRO A 16 8.17 -39.81 20.36
CA PRO A 16 6.88 -40.30 19.89
C PRO A 16 5.91 -40.43 21.08
N PHE A 17 4.82 -39.65 21.07
CA PHE A 17 3.73 -39.82 22.04
C PHE A 17 2.84 -40.99 21.57
N GLN A 18 3.15 -42.19 22.04
CA GLN A 18 2.34 -43.39 21.85
C GLN A 18 0.96 -43.19 22.52
N ALA A 19 -0.11 -43.17 21.72
CA ALA A 19 -1.48 -43.17 22.19
C ALA A 19 -1.87 -44.54 22.75
N ALA A 20 -1.99 -44.64 24.08
CA ALA A 20 -2.58 -45.79 24.76
C ALA A 20 -4.11 -45.80 24.55
N GLY A 21 -4.61 -46.86 23.93
CA GLY A 21 -6.05 -47.11 23.80
C GLY A 21 -6.67 -47.55 25.12
N CYS A 22 -7.69 -46.84 25.58
CA CYS A 22 -8.60 -47.32 26.62
C CYS A 22 -9.81 -48.00 25.96
N PRO A 23 -10.13 -49.27 26.26
CA PRO A 23 -11.36 -49.91 25.80
C PRO A 23 -12.51 -49.45 26.70
N GLY A 24 -13.06 -48.27 26.42
CA GLY A 24 -14.23 -47.72 27.09
C GLY A 24 -15.49 -47.95 26.26
N GLY A 25 -16.26 -48.99 26.60
CA GLY A 25 -17.58 -49.24 26.00
C GLY A 25 -18.56 -48.12 26.34
N VAL A 26 -18.84 -47.25 25.37
CA VAL A 26 -19.85 -46.20 25.51
C VAL A 26 -21.23 -46.80 25.24
N ARG A 27 -22.04 -46.88 26.30
CA ARG A 27 -23.46 -47.25 26.23
C ARG A 27 -24.19 -46.23 25.35
N GLN A 28 -24.85 -46.73 24.30
CA GLN A 28 -25.67 -45.91 23.41
C GLN A 28 -26.93 -45.44 24.14
N ALA A 29 -26.88 -44.24 24.72
CA ALA A 29 -28.08 -43.52 25.11
C ALA A 29 -28.80 -43.10 23.83
N ARG A 30 -29.95 -43.72 23.55
CA ARG A 30 -30.85 -43.33 22.47
C ARG A 30 -31.44 -41.96 22.81
N TYR A 31 -30.82 -40.88 22.31
CA TYR A 31 -31.48 -39.59 22.22
C TYR A 31 -32.59 -39.71 21.17
N SER A 32 -33.83 -39.83 21.61
CA SER A 32 -35.01 -39.58 20.79
C SER A 32 -35.02 -38.08 20.45
N GLY A 33 -34.31 -37.72 19.39
CA GLY A 33 -34.34 -36.38 18.83
C GLY A 33 -35.72 -36.07 18.29
N HIS A 34 -36.46 -35.18 18.98
CA HIS A 34 -37.51 -34.43 18.35
C HIS A 34 -36.89 -33.72 17.15
N GLN A 35 -37.25 -34.14 15.94
CA GLN A 35 -36.85 -33.45 14.72
C GLN A 35 -37.49 -32.07 14.74
N LEU A 36 -36.72 -31.07 15.20
CA LEU A 36 -37.03 -29.67 14.99
C LEU A 36 -37.12 -29.48 13.49
N ARG A 37 -38.32 -29.19 12.99
CA ARG A 37 -38.56 -28.96 11.57
C ARG A 37 -37.69 -27.78 11.14
N SER A 38 -36.70 -28.03 10.28
CA SER A 38 -35.90 -26.95 9.69
C SER A 38 -36.82 -26.06 8.86
N ALA A 39 -37.05 -24.83 9.31
CA ALA A 39 -37.69 -23.80 8.50
C ALA A 39 -36.71 -23.37 7.41
N GLY A 40 -37.01 -23.70 6.15
CA GLY A 40 -36.22 -23.28 5.00
C GLY A 40 -36.63 -21.89 4.50
N PHE A 41 -35.66 -21.12 4.00
CA PHE A 41 -35.92 -19.88 3.26
C PHE A 41 -36.73 -20.15 2.00
N THR A 42 -37.67 -19.27 1.67
CA THR A 42 -38.43 -19.39 0.40
C THR A 42 -37.58 -18.88 -0.77
N LEU A 43 -37.81 -19.43 -1.97
CA LEU A 43 -37.11 -18.99 -3.19
C LEU A 43 -37.41 -17.51 -3.49
N VAL A 44 -38.64 -17.07 -3.23
CA VAL A 44 -39.08 -15.69 -3.41
C VAL A 44 -38.34 -14.74 -2.47
N GLU A 45 -38.17 -15.12 -1.21
CA GLU A 45 -37.44 -14.32 -0.22
C GLU A 45 -35.98 -14.11 -0.65
N LEU A 46 -35.35 -15.16 -1.18
CA LEU A 46 -34.00 -15.05 -1.72
C LEU A 46 -33.93 -14.15 -2.97
N MET A 47 -34.92 -14.21 -3.87
CA MET A 47 -34.94 -13.33 -5.05
C MET A 47 -35.04 -11.85 -4.67
N ILE A 48 -35.85 -11.51 -3.66
CA ILE A 48 -35.99 -10.13 -3.17
C ILE A 48 -34.67 -9.67 -2.56
N VAL A 49 -34.02 -10.51 -1.75
CA VAL A 49 -32.73 -10.17 -1.14
C VAL A 49 -31.65 -9.91 -2.20
N VAL A 50 -31.53 -10.76 -3.20
CA VAL A 50 -30.55 -10.58 -4.28
C VAL A 50 -30.85 -9.32 -5.10
N ALA A 51 -32.13 -9.03 -5.36
CA ALA A 51 -32.53 -7.80 -6.05
C ALA A 51 -32.12 -6.54 -5.28
N ILE A 52 -32.31 -6.52 -3.95
CA ILE A 52 -31.90 -5.40 -3.10
C ILE A 52 -30.37 -5.25 -3.10
N ILE A 53 -29.62 -6.36 -2.96
CA ILE A 53 -28.15 -6.33 -2.98
C ILE A 53 -27.62 -5.80 -4.32
N ALA A 54 -28.25 -6.17 -5.45
CA ALA A 54 -27.85 -5.70 -6.77
C ALA A 54 -27.97 -4.18 -6.90
N VAL A 55 -29.06 -3.59 -6.41
CA VAL A 55 -29.26 -2.13 -6.42
C VAL A 55 -28.23 -1.43 -5.53
N LEU A 56 -27.97 -1.96 -4.33
CA LEU A 56 -26.98 -1.38 -3.41
C LEU A 56 -25.56 -1.44 -4.01
N ALA A 57 -25.19 -2.58 -4.62
CA ALA A 57 -23.87 -2.76 -5.22
C ALA A 57 -23.61 -1.78 -6.38
N ALA A 58 -24.63 -1.47 -7.18
CA ALA A 58 -24.51 -0.54 -8.31
C ALA A 58 -24.07 0.87 -7.89
N ILE A 59 -24.50 1.34 -6.72
CA ILE A 59 -24.15 2.67 -6.19
C ILE A 59 -22.85 2.60 -5.37
N ALA A 60 -22.68 1.54 -4.58
CA ALA A 60 -21.58 1.42 -3.62
C ALA A 60 -20.21 1.25 -4.31
N LEU A 61 -20.13 0.44 -5.38
CA LEU A 61 -18.87 0.12 -6.04
C LEU A 61 -18.12 1.33 -6.66
N PRO A 62 -18.75 2.19 -7.49
CA PRO A 62 -18.06 3.35 -8.06
C PRO A 62 -17.65 4.35 -6.95
N THR A 63 -18.50 4.53 -5.94
CA THR A 63 -18.22 5.42 -4.80
C THR A 63 -17.03 4.91 -3.98
N TYR A 64 -16.97 3.62 -3.66
CA TYR A 64 -15.86 3.04 -2.91
C TYR A 64 -14.53 3.12 -3.66
N THR A 65 -14.53 2.80 -4.96
CA THR A 65 -13.31 2.84 -5.77
C THR A 65 -12.74 4.26 -5.89
N SER A 66 -13.59 5.27 -6.05
CA SER A 66 -13.16 6.68 -6.08
C SER A 66 -12.59 7.14 -4.72
N TYR A 67 -13.17 6.68 -3.60
CA TYR A 67 -12.66 6.96 -2.27
C TYR A 67 -11.24 6.42 -2.06
N ILE A 68 -10.98 5.17 -2.50
CA ILE A 68 -9.64 4.57 -2.44
C ILE A 68 -8.65 5.35 -3.29
N THR A 69 -9.04 5.73 -4.52
CA THR A 69 -8.20 6.55 -5.41
C THR A 69 -7.85 7.90 -4.77
N LYS A 70 -8.80 8.56 -4.11
CA LYS A 70 -8.57 9.81 -3.37
C LYS A 70 -7.63 9.60 -2.18
N THR A 71 -7.83 8.51 -1.42
CA THR A 71 -7.00 8.17 -0.26
C THR A 71 -5.54 7.94 -0.66
N ARG A 72 -5.31 7.17 -1.73
CA ARG A 72 -3.97 6.92 -2.28
C ARG A 72 -3.32 8.21 -2.77
N ARG A 73 -4.09 9.10 -3.40
CA ARG A 73 -3.61 10.43 -3.80
C ARG A 73 -3.18 11.25 -2.59
N THR A 74 -3.98 11.27 -1.53
CA THR A 74 -3.62 11.96 -0.27
C THR A 74 -2.33 11.40 0.33
N ALA A 75 -2.16 10.08 0.33
CA ALA A 75 -0.92 9.45 0.78
C ALA A 75 0.28 9.88 -0.07
N ALA A 76 0.12 9.96 -1.40
CA ALA A 76 1.17 10.42 -2.30
C ALA A 76 1.55 11.90 -2.08
N LYS A 77 0.58 12.77 -1.79
CA LYS A 77 0.86 14.17 -1.39
C LYS A 77 1.67 14.25 -0.10
N GLY A 78 1.36 13.38 0.87
CA GLY A 78 2.13 13.24 2.10
C GLY A 78 3.58 12.86 1.79
N CYS A 79 3.77 11.84 0.95
CA CYS A 79 5.11 11.41 0.54
C CYS A 79 5.88 12.49 -0.24
N LEU A 80 5.22 13.26 -1.12
CA LEU A 80 5.83 14.44 -1.75
C LEU A 80 6.29 15.48 -0.72
N SER A 81 5.52 15.68 0.36
CA SER A 81 5.92 16.60 1.43
C SER A 81 7.13 16.07 2.21
N GLU A 82 7.22 14.76 2.41
CA GLU A 82 8.42 14.11 2.99
C GLU A 82 9.65 14.28 2.09
N TYR A 83 9.48 14.11 0.77
CA TYR A 83 10.55 14.38 -0.19
C TYR A 83 10.97 15.85 -0.21
N ALA A 84 10.04 16.80 -0.08
CA ALA A 84 10.38 18.22 0.04
C ALA A 84 11.25 18.46 1.29
N ASN A 85 10.87 17.91 2.44
CA ASN A 85 11.68 17.99 3.67
C ASN A 85 13.06 17.34 3.50
N TYR A 86 13.14 16.20 2.77
CA TYR A 86 14.43 15.59 2.43
C TYR A 86 15.28 16.52 1.57
N MET A 87 14.69 17.20 0.58
CA MET A 87 15.42 18.15 -0.26
C MET A 87 15.95 19.34 0.52
N GLU A 88 15.23 19.86 1.51
CA GLU A 88 15.76 20.94 2.36
C GLU A 88 16.97 20.48 3.19
N ARG A 89 16.95 19.24 3.67
CA ARG A 89 18.11 18.62 4.33
C ARG A 89 19.26 18.40 3.34
N TYR A 90 18.94 17.98 2.11
CA TYR A 90 19.92 17.79 1.04
C TYR A 90 20.64 19.10 0.70
N TYR A 91 19.89 20.21 0.61
CA TYR A 91 20.46 21.53 0.38
C TYR A 91 21.34 21.99 1.54
N THR A 92 20.94 21.71 2.78
CA THR A 92 21.75 22.08 3.96
C THR A 92 23.14 21.43 3.93
N THR A 93 23.24 20.18 3.43
CA THR A 93 24.51 19.45 3.36
C THR A 93 25.33 19.79 2.10
N ASN A 94 24.67 19.96 0.95
CA ASN A 94 25.34 20.08 -0.35
C ASN A 94 25.36 21.52 -0.90
N LEU A 95 24.61 22.43 -0.28
CA LEU A 95 24.37 23.82 -0.72
C LEU A 95 23.81 23.95 -2.15
N ARG A 96 23.19 22.87 -2.63
CA ARG A 96 22.58 22.76 -3.97
C ARG A 96 21.61 21.59 -4.02
N TYR A 97 20.68 21.57 -4.98
CA TYR A 97 19.68 20.50 -5.13
C TYR A 97 19.97 19.49 -6.25
N ASP A 98 20.90 19.77 -7.15
CA ASP A 98 21.10 19.01 -8.40
C ASP A 98 22.22 17.96 -8.35
N GLN A 99 23.07 17.95 -7.31
CA GLN A 99 24.21 17.03 -7.15
C GLN A 99 24.79 17.12 -5.73
N ASP A 100 25.50 16.09 -5.29
CA ASP A 100 26.12 16.05 -3.96
C ASP A 100 27.51 16.73 -3.92
N THR A 101 28.13 16.74 -2.73
CA THR A 101 29.49 17.26 -2.53
C THR A 101 30.58 16.51 -3.31
N GLN A 102 30.29 15.30 -3.80
CA GLN A 102 31.18 14.49 -4.62
C GLN A 102 30.91 14.66 -6.12
N THR A 103 30.14 15.69 -6.51
CA THR A 103 29.74 15.97 -7.89
C THR A 103 28.79 14.94 -8.52
N THR A 104 28.17 14.07 -7.71
CA THR A 104 27.22 13.05 -8.18
C THR A 104 25.85 13.67 -8.44
N PRO A 105 25.33 13.68 -9.67
CA PRO A 105 24.03 14.27 -9.98
C PRO A 105 22.89 13.54 -9.29
N VAL A 106 21.90 14.30 -8.79
CA VAL A 106 20.63 13.75 -8.34
C VAL A 106 19.96 13.06 -9.52
N GLN A 107 19.72 11.76 -9.37
CA GLN A 107 19.12 10.96 -10.43
C GLN A 107 17.63 11.28 -10.58
N ASN A 108 17.14 11.14 -11.82
CA ASN A 108 15.74 11.40 -12.14
C ASN A 108 14.78 10.49 -11.37
N SER A 109 15.22 9.29 -10.97
CA SER A 109 14.51 8.41 -10.06
C SER A 109 14.90 8.74 -8.61
N LEU A 110 13.91 9.08 -7.76
CA LEU A 110 14.12 9.46 -6.35
C LEU A 110 14.48 8.28 -5.43
N THR A 111 15.11 7.24 -5.98
CA THR A 111 15.66 6.10 -5.22
C THR A 111 16.77 6.51 -4.24
N LEU A 112 17.26 7.75 -4.31
CA LEU A 112 18.33 8.28 -3.46
C LEU A 112 18.00 8.33 -1.95
N ALA A 113 16.71 8.39 -1.57
CA ALA A 113 16.32 8.55 -0.17
C ALA A 113 15.65 7.32 0.46
N GLY A 114 15.19 6.36 -0.34
CA GLY A 114 14.54 5.14 0.16
C GLY A 114 13.48 5.38 1.24
N LEU A 115 12.72 6.48 1.16
CA LEU A 115 11.75 6.86 2.18
C LEU A 115 10.67 5.78 2.36
N ASP A 116 10.28 5.51 3.60
CA ASP A 116 9.25 4.51 3.93
C ASP A 116 7.95 4.76 3.16
N CYS A 117 7.57 6.04 2.98
CA CYS A 117 6.36 6.43 2.28
C CYS A 117 6.32 5.94 0.82
N ALA A 118 7.46 5.76 0.17
CA ALA A 118 7.59 5.33 -1.23
C ALA A 118 7.70 3.80 -1.40
N THR A 119 7.67 3.03 -0.30
CA THR A 119 7.72 1.56 -0.37
C THR A 119 6.45 0.98 -1.00
N PRO A 120 6.50 -0.22 -1.59
CA PRO A 120 5.33 -0.93 -2.12
C PRO A 120 4.19 -1.09 -1.11
N GLN A 121 4.52 -1.24 0.17
CA GLN A 121 3.57 -1.40 1.28
C GLN A 121 2.79 -0.10 1.57
N ARG A 122 3.34 1.05 1.16
CA ARG A 122 2.73 2.37 1.32
C ARG A 122 2.17 2.84 -0.01
N THR A 123 2.92 3.65 -0.75
CA THR A 123 2.44 4.28 -1.99
C THR A 123 3.16 3.80 -3.25
N GLY A 124 4.27 3.07 -3.10
CA GLY A 124 5.16 2.67 -4.20
C GLY A 124 4.56 1.68 -5.20
N ASN A 125 3.41 1.07 -4.90
CA ASN A 125 2.65 0.26 -5.85
C ASN A 125 1.71 1.09 -6.74
N ASP A 126 1.41 2.32 -6.34
CA ASP A 126 0.45 3.20 -7.01
C ASP A 126 1.13 4.42 -7.65
N TYR A 127 2.23 4.91 -7.07
CA TYR A 127 2.96 6.09 -7.52
C TYR A 127 4.48 5.85 -7.58
N GLY A 128 5.10 6.34 -8.65
CA GLY A 128 6.54 6.50 -8.76
C GLY A 128 6.95 7.94 -8.45
N TYR A 129 7.97 8.11 -7.62
CA TYR A 129 8.51 9.42 -7.26
C TYR A 129 9.76 9.71 -8.06
N SER A 130 9.82 10.89 -8.68
CA SER A 130 10.94 11.30 -9.55
C SER A 130 11.11 12.81 -9.56
N PHE A 131 12.21 13.25 -10.18
CA PHE A 131 12.28 14.60 -10.73
C PHE A 131 11.75 14.56 -12.17
N PRO A 132 11.01 15.58 -12.62
CA PRO A 132 10.91 15.85 -14.05
C PRO A 132 12.32 16.15 -14.62
N SER A 133 12.54 15.83 -15.90
CA SER A 133 13.83 16.07 -16.56
C SER A 133 14.23 17.54 -16.47
N GLY A 134 15.43 17.82 -15.94
CA GLY A 134 15.96 19.18 -15.79
C GLY A 134 15.27 20.01 -14.70
N ALA A 135 14.50 19.38 -13.80
CA ALA A 135 13.77 20.08 -12.76
C ALA A 135 14.61 20.41 -11.51
N ALA A 136 15.82 19.86 -11.38
CA ALA A 136 16.74 20.18 -10.29
C ALA A 136 17.86 21.09 -10.81
N SER A 137 18.12 22.17 -10.08
CA SER A 137 19.22 23.11 -10.30
C SER A 137 19.89 23.41 -8.96
N VAL A 138 20.79 24.38 -8.92
CA VAL A 138 21.49 24.76 -7.69
C VAL A 138 20.49 25.21 -6.62
N SER A 139 19.50 26.04 -6.96
CA SER A 139 18.59 26.66 -5.98
C SER A 139 17.11 26.31 -6.15
N THR A 140 16.78 25.45 -7.11
CA THR A 140 15.38 25.08 -7.40
C THR A 140 15.23 23.60 -7.62
N TYR A 141 14.09 23.05 -7.23
CA TYR A 141 13.71 21.68 -7.57
C TYR A 141 12.22 21.58 -7.86
N THR A 142 11.81 20.59 -8.66
CA THR A 142 10.44 20.09 -8.67
C THR A 142 10.48 18.58 -8.54
N ILE A 143 9.69 18.05 -7.61
CA ILE A 143 9.48 16.62 -7.42
C ILE A 143 8.09 16.26 -7.92
N GLN A 144 7.93 15.04 -8.42
CA GLN A 144 6.67 14.56 -8.97
C GLN A 144 6.32 13.16 -8.46
N ALA A 145 5.02 12.94 -8.26
CA ALA A 145 4.40 11.64 -8.00
C ALA A 145 3.59 11.25 -9.24
N VAL A 146 4.11 10.28 -10.00
CA VAL A 146 3.53 9.81 -11.26
C VAL A 146 2.77 8.52 -10.99
N PRO A 147 1.46 8.43 -11.29
CA PRO A 147 0.73 7.17 -11.19
C PRO A 147 1.39 6.08 -12.03
N ILE A 148 1.65 4.91 -11.45
CA ILE A 148 2.37 3.83 -12.13
C ILE A 148 1.49 3.25 -13.24
N SER A 149 2.00 3.19 -14.47
CA SER A 149 1.31 2.59 -15.61
C SER A 149 0.84 1.17 -15.30
N GLY A 150 -0.45 0.90 -15.53
CA GLY A 150 -1.07 -0.41 -15.23
C GLY A 150 -1.62 -0.56 -13.81
N SER A 151 -1.24 0.31 -12.85
CA SER A 151 -1.81 0.32 -11.51
C SER A 151 -3.30 0.68 -11.53
N ALA A 152 -4.03 0.28 -10.48
CA ALA A 152 -5.41 0.71 -10.31
C ALA A 152 -5.53 2.23 -10.17
N GLN A 153 -4.52 2.90 -9.60
CA GLN A 153 -4.49 4.36 -9.50
C GLN A 153 -4.44 5.00 -10.88
N ALA A 154 -3.50 4.60 -11.74
CA ALA A 154 -3.35 5.20 -13.08
C ALA A 154 -4.61 5.02 -13.95
N LYS A 155 -5.32 3.89 -13.81
CA LYS A 155 -6.56 3.62 -14.56
C LYS A 155 -7.75 4.43 -14.06
N ARG A 156 -7.82 4.72 -12.75
CA ARG A 156 -8.99 5.34 -12.10
C ARG A 156 -8.84 6.84 -11.91
N ASP A 157 -7.61 7.34 -11.77
CA ASP A 157 -7.31 8.74 -11.52
C ASP A 157 -7.09 9.53 -12.81
N THR A 158 -8.09 9.53 -13.69
CA THR A 158 -8.02 10.24 -14.98
C THR A 158 -8.10 11.76 -14.83
N LEU A 159 -8.57 12.25 -13.69
CA LEU A 159 -8.74 13.68 -13.42
C LEU A 159 -7.45 14.37 -13.02
N CYS A 160 -6.60 13.76 -12.19
CA CYS A 160 -5.46 14.47 -11.59
C CYS A 160 -4.10 14.09 -12.16
N GLY A 161 -3.92 12.84 -12.59
CA GLY A 161 -2.65 12.39 -13.17
C GLY A 161 -1.46 12.60 -12.24
N THR A 162 -0.36 13.14 -12.80
CA THR A 162 0.88 13.38 -12.07
C THR A 162 0.74 14.60 -11.18
N LEU A 163 1.12 14.46 -9.91
CA LEU A 163 1.17 15.56 -8.95
C LEU A 163 2.60 16.07 -8.81
N THR A 164 2.81 17.38 -8.71
CA THR A 164 4.14 17.96 -8.49
C THR A 164 4.17 18.96 -7.35
N LEU A 165 5.33 19.05 -6.70
CA LEU A 165 5.63 20.01 -5.64
C LEU A 165 7.02 20.58 -5.90
N ASN A 166 7.19 21.90 -5.76
CA ASN A 166 8.50 22.55 -5.88
C ASN A 166 9.01 23.10 -4.55
N GLN A 167 10.23 23.64 -4.55
CA GLN A 167 10.89 24.21 -3.37
C GLN A 167 10.12 25.38 -2.71
N ALA A 168 9.28 26.07 -3.47
CA ALA A 168 8.44 27.17 -2.97
C ALA A 168 7.07 26.68 -2.46
N GLY A 169 6.83 25.36 -2.42
CA GLY A 169 5.54 24.78 -2.06
C GLY A 169 4.48 24.88 -3.16
N LYS A 170 4.85 25.29 -4.39
CA LYS A 170 3.92 25.35 -5.53
C LYS A 170 3.52 23.93 -5.91
N ARG A 171 2.21 23.69 -5.85
CA ARG A 171 1.56 22.42 -6.17
C ARG A 171 0.98 22.49 -7.57
N THR A 172 1.17 21.45 -8.38
CA THR A 172 0.48 21.33 -9.67
C THR A 172 0.04 19.90 -9.95
N ALA A 173 -0.89 19.74 -10.87
CA ALA A 173 -1.38 18.44 -11.34
C ALA A 173 -1.39 18.43 -12.87
N SER A 174 -1.10 17.30 -13.50
CA SER A 174 -1.03 17.19 -14.96
C SER A 174 -2.35 16.80 -15.63
N GLY A 175 -3.36 16.41 -14.83
CA GLY A 175 -4.68 16.02 -15.34
C GLY A 175 -5.58 17.21 -15.67
N THR A 176 -6.83 16.91 -16.03
CA THR A 176 -7.84 17.91 -16.42
C THR A 176 -8.60 18.51 -15.23
N GLY A 177 -8.43 17.95 -14.03
CA GLY A 177 -9.01 18.44 -12.80
C GLY A 177 -8.41 19.76 -12.33
N THR A 178 -9.20 20.52 -11.57
CA THR A 178 -8.72 21.76 -10.93
C THR A 178 -7.70 21.46 -9.83
N LEU A 179 -6.92 22.46 -9.46
CA LEU A 179 -5.91 22.31 -8.41
C LEU A 179 -6.53 21.83 -7.09
N ASP A 180 -7.66 22.41 -6.67
CA ASP A 180 -8.33 22.06 -5.40
C ASP A 180 -8.95 20.65 -5.39
N GLN A 181 -9.30 20.12 -6.57
CA GLN A 181 -9.75 18.73 -6.68
C GLN A 181 -8.59 17.74 -6.54
N CYS A 182 -7.39 18.16 -6.93
CA CYS A 182 -6.23 17.31 -7.02
C CYS A 182 -5.30 17.42 -5.82
N TRP A 183 -5.16 18.60 -5.21
CA TRP A 183 -4.22 18.93 -4.12
C TRP A 183 -4.87 19.26 -2.79
#